data_AF-A0A968DYB9-F1
#
_entry.id   AF-A0A968DYB9-F1
#
_cell.length_a   1.000
_cell.length_b   1.000
_cell.length_c   1.000
_cell.angle_alpha   90.00
_cell.angle_beta   90.00
_cell.angle_gamma   90.00
#
_symmetry.space_group_name_H-M   'P 1'
#
loop_
_entity.id
_entity.type
_entity.pdbx_description
1 polymer ?
#
loop_
_entity_poly.entity_id
_entity_poly.type
_entity_poly.pdbx_seq_one_letter_code
_entity_poly.pdbx_strand_id
1 'polypeptide(L)' 'MPEKILIVEDEISIQTIVRTYLESAGYMVSVVDNGPNALIEAARFNPSLIVLDLNLPGMDGMEVAARLRQSSDVYIL' A
#
# COMPACT_ATOMS: atom_id res chain seq x y z
N MET A 1 -11.20 -11.75 11.34
CA MET A 1 -10.11 -10.75 11.56
C MET A 1 -10.31 -9.65 10.52
N PRO A 2 -10.07 -8.37 10.84
CA PRO A 2 -10.20 -7.31 9.86
C PRO A 2 -9.24 -7.56 8.68
N GLU A 3 -9.71 -7.31 7.46
CA GLU A 3 -8.84 -7.38 6.29
C GLU A 3 -7.78 -6.28 6.34
N LYS A 4 -6.60 -6.61 5.83
CA LYS A 4 -5.40 -5.78 5.92
C LYS A 4 -5.16 -5.05 4.61
N ILE A 5 -5.06 -3.74 4.67
CA ILE A 5 -4.82 -2.88 3.50
C ILE A 5 -3.52 -2.13 3.69
N LEU A 6 -2.64 -2.16 2.69
CA LEU A 6 -1.43 -1.33 2.64
C LEU A 6 -1.67 -0.15 1.71
N ILE A 7 -1.40 1.06 2.18
CA ILE A 7 -1.40 2.28 1.36
C ILE A 7 0.04 2.66 1.06
N VAL A 8 0.33 2.97 -0.21
CA VAL A 8 1.62 3.46 -0.68
C VAL A 8 1.39 4.81 -1.36
N GLU A 9 1.71 5.88 -0.65
CA GLU A 9 1.35 7.27 -1.01
C GLU A 9 2.31 8.22 -0.30
N ASP A 10 2.92 9.19 -0.97
CA ASP A 10 3.88 10.12 -0.34
C ASP A 10 3.22 11.40 0.21
N GLU A 11 2.02 11.76 -0.25
CA GLU A 11 1.29 12.90 0.29
C GLU A 11 0.57 12.57 1.61
N ILE A 12 1.06 13.16 2.72
CA ILE A 12 0.51 12.99 4.08
C ILE A 12 -1.00 13.29 4.16
N SER A 13 -1.46 14.30 3.42
CA SER A 13 -2.88 14.66 3.32
C SER A 13 -3.73 13.51 2.77
N ILE A 14 -3.27 12.89 1.68
CA ILE A 14 -3.96 11.77 1.04
C ILE A 14 -3.90 10.53 1.93
N GLN A 15 -2.72 10.20 2.47
CA GLN A 15 -2.55 9.11 3.44
C GLN A 15 -3.57 9.20 4.58
N THR A 16 -3.69 10.38 5.19
CA THR A 16 -4.57 10.61 6.34
C THR A 16 -6.04 10.37 5.98
N ILE A 17 -6.47 10.90 4.84
CA ILE A 17 -7.86 10.78 4.38
C ILE A 17 -8.19 9.31 4.09
N VAL A 18 -7.39 8.66 3.24
CA VAL A 18 -7.64 7.26 2.81
C VAL A 18 -7.59 6.32 4.01
N ARG A 19 -6.59 6.46 4.88
CA ARG A 19 -6.47 5.68 6.11
C ARG A 19 -7.69 5.84 6.99
N THR A 20 -8.13 7.07 7.25
CA THR A 20 -9.28 7.33 8.13
C THR A 20 -10.55 6.66 7.61
N TYR A 21 -10.80 6.73 6.30
CA TYR A 21 -11.95 6.06 5.67
C TYR A 21 -11.89 4.53 5.80
N LEU A 22 -10.73 3.94 5.53
CA LEU A 22 -10.56 2.49 5.60
C LEU A 22 -10.59 1.95 7.04
N GLU A 23 -9.94 2.62 7.98
CA GLU A 23 -10.01 2.27 9.40
C GLU A 23 -11.45 2.40 9.93
N SER A 24 -12.18 3.45 9.53
CA SER A 24 -13.60 3.63 9.89
C SER A 24 -14.51 2.56 9.29
N ALA A 25 -14.14 1.98 8.14
CA ALA A 25 -14.82 0.84 7.53
C ALA A 25 -14.45 -0.51 8.17
N GLY A 26 -13.55 -0.53 9.16
CA GLY A 26 -13.17 -1.72 9.92
C GLY A 26 -11.96 -2.48 9.38
N TYR A 27 -11.19 -1.88 8.45
CA TYR A 27 -9.95 -2.46 7.95
C TYR A 27 -8.76 -2.16 8.86
N MET A 28 -7.75 -3.04 8.84
CA MET A 28 -6.45 -2.76 9.44
C MET A 28 -5.56 -2.15 8.38
N VAL A 29 -5.06 -0.93 8.60
CA VAL A 29 -4.33 -0.18 7.59
C VAL A 29 -2.87 -0.01 7.99
N SER A 30 -1.95 -0.28 7.06
CA SER A 30 -0.54 0.11 7.13
C SER A 30 -0.26 1.14 6.03
N VAL A 31 0.65 2.08 6.27
CA VAL A 31 0.96 3.16 5.33
C VAL A 31 2.46 3.29 5.18
N VAL A 32 2.91 3.44 3.95
CA VAL A 32 4.30 3.75 3.58
C VAL A 32 4.32 4.85 2.51
N ASP A 33 5.42 5.58 2.44
CA ASP A 33 5.58 6.77 1.59
C ASP A 33 6.53 6.56 0.40
N ASN A 34 6.99 5.33 0.17
CA ASN A 34 7.89 5.02 -0.94
C ASN A 34 7.85 3.54 -1.36
N GLY A 35 8.29 3.30 -2.59
CA GLY A 35 8.29 1.96 -3.21
C GLY A 35 9.12 0.89 -2.48
N PRO A 36 10.38 1.15 -2.08
CA PRO A 36 11.16 0.16 -1.32
C PRO A 36 10.50 -0.27 -0.02
N ASN A 37 9.95 0.67 0.75
CA ASN A 37 9.20 0.38 1.97
C ASN A 37 7.91 -0.39 1.66
N ALA A 38 7.25 -0.13 0.52
CA ALA A 38 6.09 -0.90 0.10
C ALA A 38 6.37 -2.38 -0.10
N LEU A 39 7.51 -2.75 -0.70
CA LEU A 39 7.89 -4.15 -0.89
C LEU A 39 8.16 -4.85 0.45
N ILE A 40 8.87 -4.18 1.35
CA ILE A 40 9.18 -4.70 2.69
C ILE A 40 7.89 -4.86 3.50
N GLU A 41 7.04 -3.83 3.47
CA GLU A 41 5.81 -3.80 4.24
C GLU A 41 4.79 -4.80 3.70
N ALA A 42 4.66 -4.95 2.39
CA ALA A 42 3.76 -5.96 1.80
C ALA A 42 4.13 -7.37 2.27
N ALA A 43 5.42 -7.70 2.32
CA ALA A 43 5.88 -9.01 2.80
C ALA A 43 5.64 -9.20 4.31
N ARG A 44 5.85 -8.17 5.12
CA ARG A 44 5.69 -8.23 6.59
C ARG A 44 4.23 -8.20 7.03
N PHE A 45 3.46 -7.28 6.46
CA PHE A 45 2.09 -7.00 6.84
C PHE A 45 1.12 -8.04 6.25
N ASN A 46 1.47 -8.60 5.09
CA ASN A 46 0.67 -9.56 4.31
C ASN A 46 -0.76 -9.03 4.04
N PRO A 47 -0.90 -7.90 3.34
CA PRO A 47 -2.20 -7.30 3.03
C PRO A 47 -2.98 -8.12 2.00
N SER A 48 -4.31 -8.00 2.02
CA SER A 48 -5.19 -8.51 0.97
C SER A 48 -5.36 -7.51 -0.18
N LEU A 49 -5.12 -6.22 0.08
CA LEU A 49 -5.19 -5.13 -0.88
C LEU A 49 -4.04 -4.13 -0.66
N ILE A 50 -3.46 -3.65 -1.75
CA ILE A 50 -2.51 -2.55 -1.78
C ILE A 50 -3.13 -1.41 -2.59
N VAL A 51 -3.22 -0.22 -2.01
CA VAL A 51 -3.55 1.02 -2.72
C VAL A 51 -2.24 1.69 -3.06
N LEU A 52 -1.91 1.78 -4.35
CA LEU A 52 -0.58 2.19 -4.81
C LEU A 52 -0.66 3.45 -5.67
N ASP A 53 -0.08 4.55 -5.18
CA ASP A 53 0.16 5.68 -6.06
C ASP A 53 1.26 5.35 -7.07
N LEU A 54 1.05 5.78 -8.31
CA LEU A 54 2.01 5.66 -9.40
C LEU A 54 3.02 6.80 -9.40
N ASN A 55 2.68 7.96 -8.82
CA ASN A 55 3.51 9.16 -8.82
C ASN A 55 4.45 9.27 -7.61
N LEU A 56 5.01 8.15 -7.16
CA LEU A 56 5.91 8.15 -6.01
C LEU A 56 7.27 8.79 -6.33
N PRO A 57 7.87 9.52 -5.36
CA PRO A 57 9.22 10.04 -5.51
C PRO A 57 10.26 8.91 -5.49
N GLY A 58 11.17 8.93 -6.47
CA GLY A 58 12.37 8.08 -6.51
C GLY A 58 12.20 6.69 -7.12
N MET A 59 11.05 6.04 -6.98
CA MET A 59 10.76 4.73 -7.58
C MET A 59 9.40 4.74 -8.26
N ASP A 60 9.35 4.28 -9.52
CA ASP A 60 8.11 4.19 -10.29
C ASP A 60 7.14 3.18 -9.63
N GLY A 61 5.91 3.61 -9.32
CA GLY A 61 4.88 2.74 -8.76
C GLY A 61 4.58 1.52 -9.65
N MET A 62 4.78 1.62 -10.96
CA MET A 62 4.68 0.47 -11.87
C MET A 62 5.75 -0.58 -11.60
N GLU A 63 6.96 -0.18 -11.23
CA GLU A 63 8.03 -1.11 -10.87
C GLU A 63 7.72 -1.81 -9.54
N VAL A 64 7.15 -1.09 -8.57
CA VAL A 64 6.66 -1.67 -7.31
C VAL A 64 5.60 -2.73 -7.59
N ALA A 65 4.60 -2.41 -8.41
CA ALA A 65 3.55 -3.36 -8.80
C ALA A 65 4.12 -4.60 -9.50
N ALA A 66 5.05 -4.41 -10.44
CA ALA A 66 5.69 -5.52 -11.14
C ALA A 66 6.46 -6.45 -10.20
N ARG A 67 7.18 -5.90 -9.21
CA ARG A 67 7.91 -6.68 -8.20
C ARG A 67 6.98 -7.40 -7.24
N LEU A 68 5.89 -6.77 -6.80
CA LEU A 68 4.87 -7.43 -5.97
C LEU A 68 4.23 -8.62 -6.69
N ARG A 69 3.97 -8.50 -7.99
CA ARG A 69 3.40 -9.58 -8.82
C ARG A 69 4.31 -10.78 -8.98
N GLN A 70 5.62 -10.63 -8.81
CA GLN A 70 6.56 -11.76 -8.86
C GLN A 70 6.50 -12.64 -7.60
N SER A 71 5.99 -12.12 -6.49
CA SER A 71 5.98 -12.81 -5.19
C SER A 71 4.60 -12.95 -4.55
N SER A 72 3.56 -12.30 -5.10
CA SER A 72 2.22 -12.27 -4.53
C SER A 72 1.10 -11.99 -5.55
N ASP A 73 -0.05 -12.62 -5.32
CA ASP A 73 -1.32 -12.37 -6.03
C ASP A 73 -2.19 -11.30 -5.36
N VAL A 74 -1.65 -10.55 -4.40
CA VAL A 74 -2.36 -9.48 -3.66
C VAL A 74 -3.09 -8.51 -4.60
N TYR A 75 -4.31 -8.07 -4.30
CA TYR A 75 -4.96 -7.06 -5.15
C TYR A 75 -4.20 -5.74 -5.08
N ILE A 76 -3.96 -5.10 -6.23
CA ILE A 76 -3.32 -3.79 -6.32
C ILE A 76 -4.33 -2.87 -7.00
N LEU A 77 -4.68 -1.77 -6.32
CA LEU A 77 -5.55 -0.70 -6.79
C LEU A 77 -4.73 0.53 -7.12
#